data_AF-A0A7R9K2L9-F1
#
_entry.id   AF-A0A7R9K2L9-F1
#
_cell.length_a   1.000
_cell.length_b   1.000
_cell.length_c   1.000
_cell.angle_alpha   90.00
_cell.angle_beta   90.00
_cell.angle_gamma   90.00
#
_symmetry.space_group_name_H-M   'P 1'
#
loop_
_entity.id
_entity.type
_entity.pdbx_description
1 polymer ?
#
loop_
_entity_poly.entity_id
_entity_poly.type
_entity_poly.pdbx_seq_one_letter_code
_entity_poly.pdbx_strand_id
1 'polypeptide(L)'
;MAAPVVGRVAAPGRPVTSFDGGLTLSREPDGVWVYNRSDSPIFVNSPTLDDPESRTLLVYRVPPGHCLNIFQKGKSTGCSYPQTGSGPVDPNSVRISFAKGWGPKYSRQEVTSCPCWVEVLLAPCR
;
A
#
# COMPACT_ATOMS: atom_id res chain seq x y z
N MET A 1 -0.36 -21.06 -7.00
CA MET A 1 -1.66 -20.97 -6.30
C MET A 1 -1.77 -19.56 -5.75
N ALA A 2 -2.58 -18.70 -6.39
CA ALA A 2 -2.72 -17.30 -5.98
C ALA A 2 -3.54 -17.22 -4.69
N ALA A 3 -3.04 -16.51 -3.68
CA ALA A 3 -3.79 -16.25 -2.45
C ALA A 3 -4.92 -15.26 -2.75
N PRO A 4 -6.11 -15.40 -2.13
CA PRO A 4 -7.18 -14.44 -2.30
C PRO A 4 -6.79 -13.10 -1.67
N VAL A 5 -6.54 -12.09 -2.49
CA VAL A 5 -6.39 -10.70 -2.04
C VAL A 5 -7.79 -10.14 -1.82
N VAL A 6 -8.23 -10.05 -0.57
CA VAL A 6 -9.47 -9.38 -0.21
C VAL A 6 -9.19 -7.87 -0.17
N GLY A 7 -9.40 -7.19 -1.28
CA GLY A 7 -9.30 -5.73 -1.35
C GLY A 7 -10.65 -5.10 -0.97
N ARG A 8 -10.69 -4.32 0.10
CA ARG A 8 -11.80 -3.37 0.32
C ARG A 8 -11.55 -2.14 -0.54
N VAL A 9 -12.39 -1.94 -1.55
CA VAL A 9 -12.37 -0.74 -2.41
C VAL A 9 -13.35 0.27 -1.84
N ALA A 10 -12.86 1.42 -1.38
CA ALA A 10 -13.70 2.58 -1.09
C ALA A 10 -13.59 3.55 -2.27
N ALA A 11 -14.67 3.71 -3.05
CA ALA A 11 -14.74 4.68 -4.15
C ALA A 11 -16.06 5.46 -4.07
N PRO A 12 -16.05 6.79 -3.86
CA PRO A 12 -17.18 7.65 -4.13
C PRO A 12 -17.27 7.92 -5.64
N GLY A 13 -18.47 7.71 -6.22
CA GLY A 13 -18.68 7.56 -7.66
C GLY A 13 -18.33 8.75 -8.57
N ARG A 14 -17.69 8.41 -9.70
CA ARG A 14 -17.88 8.98 -11.05
C ARG A 14 -17.40 7.94 -12.08
N PRO A 15 -18.04 7.79 -13.25
CA PRO A 15 -17.60 6.82 -14.24
C PRO A 15 -16.31 7.31 -14.89
N VAL A 16 -15.21 6.59 -14.67
CA VAL A 16 -13.91 6.88 -15.28
C VAL A 16 -13.83 6.12 -16.60
N THR A 17 -13.73 6.86 -17.69
CA THR A 17 -13.43 6.38 -19.05
C THR A 17 -12.23 5.44 -19.01
N SER A 18 -12.44 4.21 -19.47
CA SER A 18 -11.51 3.09 -19.41
C SER A 18 -10.38 3.22 -20.43
N PHE A 19 -9.15 3.41 -19.96
CA PHE A 19 -7.91 2.89 -20.53
C PHE A 19 -6.85 3.05 -19.44
N ASP A 20 -6.62 2.03 -18.62
CA ASP A 20 -5.54 2.11 -17.63
C ASP A 20 -5.15 0.71 -17.20
N GLY A 21 -3.91 0.30 -17.47
CA GLY A 21 -3.40 -1.04 -17.16
C GLY A 21 -3.41 -1.39 -15.66
N GLY A 22 -3.91 -0.49 -14.81
CA GLY A 22 -4.27 -0.76 -13.43
C GLY A 22 -3.07 -1.04 -12.55
N LEU A 23 -3.26 -1.95 -11.60
CA LEU A 23 -2.25 -2.35 -10.63
C LEU A 23 -2.18 -3.86 -10.60
N THR A 24 -0.97 -4.40 -10.73
CA THR A 24 -0.72 -5.84 -10.61
C THR A 24 0.02 -6.11 -9.31
N LEU A 25 -0.43 -7.11 -8.56
CA LEU A 25 0.26 -7.64 -7.39
C LEU A 25 0.87 -8.99 -7.76
N SER A 26 2.17 -9.16 -7.49
CA SER A 26 2.91 -10.40 -7.70
C SER A 26 3.44 -10.91 -6.36
N ARG A 27 3.31 -12.21 -6.11
CA ARG A 27 3.96 -12.85 -4.97
C ARG A 27 5.23 -13.52 -5.45
N GLU A 28 6.36 -13.06 -4.95
CA GLU A 28 7.70 -13.48 -5.36
C GLU A 28 8.44 -14.11 -4.17
N PRO A 29 9.59 -14.78 -4.39
CA PRO A 29 10.33 -15.44 -3.32
C PRO A 29 10.77 -14.49 -2.19
N ASP A 30 11.07 -13.23 -2.52
CA ASP A 30 11.58 -12.21 -1.61
C ASP A 30 10.46 -11.36 -0.96
N GLY A 31 9.24 -11.41 -1.49
CA GLY A 31 8.17 -10.55 -1.01
C GLY A 31 6.91 -10.48 -1.87
N VAL A 32 6.16 -9.40 -1.68
CA VAL A 32 5.02 -9.04 -2.53
C VAL A 32 5.36 -7.77 -3.28
N TRP A 33 5.22 -7.81 -4.59
CA TRP A 33 5.53 -6.69 -5.48
C TRP A 33 4.25 -6.06 -6.02
N VAL A 34 4.29 -4.74 -6.16
CA VAL A 34 3.29 -3.97 -6.90
C VAL A 34 3.90 -3.45 -8.19
N TYR A 35 3.18 -3.60 -9.30
CA TYR A 35 3.54 -3.03 -10.60
C TYR A 35 2.49 -1.99 -10.97
N ASN A 36 2.93 -0.74 -11.11
CA ASN A 36 2.08 0.32 -11.59
C ASN A 36 1.97 0.25 -13.12
N ARG A 37 0.82 -0.23 -13.59
CA ARG A 37 0.48 -0.37 -15.00
C ARG A 37 -0.48 0.73 -15.47
N SER A 38 -0.83 1.66 -14.59
CA SER A 38 -1.64 2.83 -14.89
C SER A 38 -0.78 4.00 -15.37
N ASP A 39 -1.42 4.97 -16.02
CA ASP A 39 -0.85 6.21 -16.53
C ASP A 39 -0.71 7.28 -15.42
N SER A 40 -1.18 6.97 -14.20
CA SER A 40 -1.06 7.84 -13.03
C SER A 40 -0.09 7.25 -11.98
N PRO A 41 0.55 8.07 -11.14
CA PRO A 41 1.33 7.55 -10.02
C PRO A 41 0.40 6.88 -9.00
N ILE A 42 0.89 5.81 -8.37
CA ILE A 42 0.29 5.24 -7.16
C ILE A 42 1.14 5.65 -5.94
N PHE A 43 0.51 5.65 -4.78
CA PHE A 43 1.17 5.99 -3.52
C PHE A 43 0.95 4.84 -2.55
N VAL A 44 2.03 4.38 -1.91
CA VAL A 44 2.03 3.15 -1.13
C VAL A 44 2.58 3.42 0.27
N ASN A 45 1.87 2.96 1.29
CA ASN A 45 2.37 2.83 2.65
C ASN A 45 2.42 1.33 3.00
N SER A 46 3.58 0.86 3.43
CA SER A 46 3.80 -0.52 3.85
C SER A 46 4.58 -0.55 5.17
N PRO A 47 4.07 -1.25 6.19
CA PRO A 47 4.77 -1.42 7.46
C PRO A 47 6.18 -2.03 7.32
N THR A 48 6.42 -2.87 6.31
CA THR A 48 7.75 -3.50 6.09
C THR A 48 8.77 -2.59 5.41
N LEU A 49 8.31 -1.45 4.88
CA LEU A 49 9.18 -0.42 4.30
C LEU A 49 9.43 0.73 5.28
N ASP A 50 8.67 0.81 6.36
CA ASP A 50 8.86 1.83 7.39
C ASP A 50 10.22 1.64 8.08
N ASP A 51 10.82 2.75 8.46
CA ASP A 51 12.07 2.76 9.21
C ASP A 51 11.77 2.46 10.69
N PRO A 52 12.39 1.45 11.32
CA PRO A 52 12.06 1.04 12.69
C PRO A 52 12.39 2.10 13.74
N GLU A 53 13.29 3.05 13.44
CA GLU A 53 13.64 4.16 14.33
C GLU A 53 12.74 5.39 14.11
N SER A 54 12.05 5.45 12.96
CA SER A 54 11.18 6.54 12.58
C SER A 54 9.72 6.28 12.92
N ARG A 55 9.11 7.22 13.66
CA ARG A 55 7.65 7.22 13.91
C ARG A 55 6.86 7.90 12.78
N THR A 56 7.51 8.22 11.66
CA THR A 56 6.87 8.94 10.57
C THR A 56 6.25 7.97 9.58
N LEU A 57 4.97 8.20 9.23
CA LEU A 57 4.29 7.42 8.20
C LEU A 57 4.97 7.69 6.85
N LEU A 58 5.59 6.66 6.26
CA LEU A 58 6.21 6.76 4.94
C LEU A 58 5.23 6.41 3.84
N VAL A 59 5.12 7.30 2.86
CA VAL A 59 4.33 7.07 1.64
C VAL A 59 5.24 7.17 0.43
N TYR A 60 5.45 6.03 -0.22
CA TYR A 60 6.26 5.88 -1.42
C TYR A 60 5.43 6.19 -2.65
N ARG A 61 5.92 7.09 -3.51
CA ARG A 61 5.33 7.37 -4.81
C ARG A 61 5.93 6.41 -5.84
N VAL A 62 5.08 5.65 -6.53
CA VAL A 62 5.48 4.75 -7.63
C VAL A 62 4.95 5.31 -8.95
N PRO A 63 5.83 5.84 -9.84
CA PRO A 63 5.41 6.37 -11.12
C PRO A 63 4.81 5.30 -12.06
N PRO A 64 4.12 5.69 -13.14
CA PRO A 64 3.72 4.79 -14.22
C PRO A 64 4.89 3.92 -14.72
N GLY A 65 4.63 2.64 -14.97
CA GLY A 65 5.62 1.69 -15.47
C GLY A 65 6.66 1.20 -14.45
N HIS A 66 6.60 1.66 -13.20
CA HIS A 66 7.52 1.25 -12.14
C HIS A 66 6.92 0.19 -11.21
N CYS A 67 7.78 -0.47 -10.43
CA CYS A 67 7.39 -1.43 -9.43
C CYS A 67 8.02 -1.14 -8.07
N LEU A 68 7.42 -1.69 -7.02
CA LEU A 68 7.90 -1.58 -5.64
C LEU A 68 7.64 -2.91 -4.91
N ASN A 69 8.64 -3.41 -4.18
CA ASN A 69 8.41 -4.50 -3.24
C ASN A 69 7.68 -3.92 -2.02
N ILE A 70 6.38 -4.18 -1.92
CA ILE A 70 5.49 -3.65 -0.90
C ILE A 70 5.45 -4.53 0.36
N PHE A 71 6.06 -5.70 0.35
CA PHE A 71 6.16 -6.54 1.53
C PHE A 71 7.42 -7.39 1.49
N GLN A 72 8.43 -7.02 2.28
CA GLN A 72 9.70 -7.74 2.31
C GLN A 72 9.64 -8.88 3.35
N LYS A 73 9.59 -10.13 2.88
CA LYS A 73 9.43 -11.31 3.74
C LYS A 73 10.56 -11.49 4.77
N GLY A 74 11.76 -10.99 4.46
CA GLY A 74 12.91 -11.02 5.38
C GLY A 74 12.88 -9.93 6.46
N LYS A 75 12.05 -8.88 6.31
CA LYS A 75 11.90 -7.80 7.29
C LYS A 75 10.63 -7.93 8.14
N SER A 76 9.74 -8.86 7.80
CA SER A 76 8.50 -9.09 8.56
C SER A 76 8.74 -9.80 9.90
N THR A 77 9.97 -10.22 10.21
CA THR A 77 10.32 -10.85 11.48
C THR A 77 10.58 -9.80 12.55
N GLY A 78 9.54 -9.40 13.28
CA GLY A 78 9.72 -8.91 14.65
C GLY A 78 9.48 -7.43 14.93
N CYS A 79 8.73 -6.70 14.11
CA CYS A 79 8.20 -5.40 14.56
C CYS A 79 7.05 -5.61 15.56
N SER A 80 7.39 -5.86 16.82
CA SER A 80 6.55 -5.50 17.95
C SER A 80 6.46 -3.97 17.98
N TYR A 81 5.50 -3.41 17.24
CA TYR A 81 5.21 -1.98 17.29
C TYR A 81 4.89 -1.62 18.76
N PRO A 82 5.65 -0.73 19.42
CA PRO A 82 5.21 -0.18 20.68
C PRO A 82 3.93 0.60 20.39
N GLN A 83 2.83 0.12 20.99
CA GLN A 83 1.50 0.70 20.99
C GLN A 83 1.56 2.13 21.53
N THR A 84 1.81 3.13 20.70
CA THR A 84 1.65 4.53 21.09
C THR A 84 1.07 5.34 19.95
N GLY A 85 -0.26 5.47 19.92
CA GLY A 85 -0.90 6.74 19.57
C GLY A 85 -1.90 6.79 18.42
N SER A 86 -2.04 5.78 17.57
CA SER A 86 -3.02 5.83 16.46
C SER A 86 -3.50 4.45 16.05
N GLY A 87 -4.43 3.89 16.83
CA GLY A 87 -5.15 2.65 16.53
C GLY A 87 -4.26 1.40 16.32
N PRO A 88 -4.87 0.21 16.18
CA PRO A 88 -4.14 -0.97 15.77
C PRO A 88 -3.73 -0.80 14.29
N VAL A 89 -2.44 -0.52 14.05
CA VAL A 89 -1.86 -0.63 12.70
C VAL A 89 -1.58 -2.11 12.45
N ASP A 90 -2.35 -2.73 11.56
CA ASP A 90 -2.13 -4.11 11.17
C ASP A 90 -0.79 -4.23 10.41
N PRO A 91 0.22 -4.95 10.95
CA PRO A 91 1.54 -5.05 10.32
C PRO A 91 1.53 -5.80 8.98
N ASN A 92 0.40 -6.45 8.68
CA ASN A 92 0.15 -7.18 7.46
C ASN A 92 -0.74 -6.40 6.46
N SER A 93 -1.03 -5.13 6.75
CA SER A 93 -1.87 -4.28 5.91
C SER A 93 -1.01 -3.31 5.11
N VAL A 94 -1.13 -3.33 3.79
CA VAL A 94 -0.51 -2.36 2.89
C VAL A 94 -1.61 -1.48 2.30
N ARG A 95 -1.42 -0.16 2.37
CA ARG A 95 -2.37 0.82 1.84
C ARG A 95 -1.84 1.42 0.55
N ILE A 96 -2.69 1.49 -0.47
CA ILE A 96 -2.34 2.01 -1.79
C ILE A 96 -3.42 3.00 -2.23
N SER A 97 -3.03 4.20 -2.64
CA SER A 97 -3.93 5.16 -3.29
C SER A 97 -3.52 5.42 -4.73
N PHE A 98 -4.52 5.76 -5.55
CA PHE A 98 -4.34 6.05 -6.97
C PHE A 98 -4.33 7.57 -7.20
N ALA A 99 -3.38 8.05 -8.01
CA ALA A 99 -3.21 9.44 -8.45
C ALA A 99 -2.97 10.51 -7.35
N LYS A 100 -3.32 10.26 -6.09
CA LYS A 100 -3.24 11.23 -4.98
C LYS A 100 -2.49 10.66 -3.80
N GLY A 101 -1.41 11.30 -3.38
CA GLY A 101 -0.65 10.93 -2.17
C GLY A 101 -1.28 11.45 -0.89
N TRP A 102 -0.81 10.90 0.24
CA TRP A 102 -1.17 11.31 1.60
C TRP A 102 0.04 11.26 2.54
N GLY A 103 -0.11 11.80 3.74
CA GLY A 103 0.92 11.87 4.78
C GLY A 103 1.50 13.28 4.95
N PRO A 104 2.55 13.44 5.77
CA PRO A 104 3.06 14.75 6.20
C PRO A 104 3.53 15.67 5.06
N LYS A 105 3.88 15.09 3.90
CA LYS A 105 4.34 15.82 2.71
C LYS A 105 3.21 16.21 1.75
N TYR A 106 1.96 15.90 2.09
CA TYR A 106 0.80 16.11 1.24
C TYR A 106 -0.31 16.86 1.99
N SER A 107 -1.27 17.42 1.26
CA SER A 107 -2.44 18.05 1.87
C SER A 107 -3.36 17.05 2.59
N ARG A 108 -3.41 15.81 2.10
CA ARG A 108 -4.17 14.71 2.71
C ARG A 108 -3.31 14.06 3.78
N GLN A 109 -3.76 14.03 5.03
CA GLN A 109 -3.00 13.39 6.10
C GLN A 109 -3.26 11.88 6.20
N GLU A 110 -4.43 11.43 5.77
CA GLU A 110 -4.86 10.03 5.83
C GLU A 110 -5.22 9.47 4.46
N VAL A 111 -5.06 8.15 4.28
CA VAL A 111 -5.42 7.47 3.03
C VAL A 111 -6.93 7.54 2.75
N THR A 112 -7.76 7.57 3.80
CA THR A 112 -9.22 7.71 3.72
C THR A 112 -9.65 9.03 3.09
N SER A 113 -8.78 10.05 3.13
CA SER A 113 -8.98 11.30 2.43
C SER A 113 -8.73 11.17 0.92
N CYS A 114 -8.11 10.10 0.43
CA CYS A 114 -7.90 9.87 -1.00
C CYS A 114 -9.20 9.37 -1.66
N PRO A 115 -9.51 9.83 -2.90
CA PRO A 115 -10.77 9.49 -3.57
C PRO A 115 -10.84 8.01 -3.99
N CYS A 116 -9.69 7.41 -4.31
CA CYS A 116 -9.59 6.02 -4.71
C CYS A 116 -8.38 5.39 -4.01
N TRP A 117 -8.64 4.41 -3.15
CA TRP A 117 -7.59 3.66 -2.45
C TRP A 117 -8.05 2.24 -2.13
N VAL A 118 -7.07 1.39 -1.85
CA VAL A 118 -7.27 -0.01 -1.47
C VAL A 118 -6.40 -0.35 -0.28
N GLU A 119 -6.90 -1.26 0.55
CA GLU A 119 -6.15 -1.92 1.59
C GLU A 119 -5.90 -3.38 1.19
N VAL A 120 -4.64 -3.78 1.17
CA VAL A 120 -4.20 -5.13 0.83
C VAL A 120 -3.82 -5.84 2.14
N LEU A 121 -4.60 -6.84 2.50
CA LEU A 121 -4.36 -7.67 3.67
C LEU A 121 -3.52 -8.89 3.27
N LEU A 122 -2.32 -8.98 3.83
CA LEU A 122 -1.40 -10.08 3.60
C LEU A 122 -1.65 -11.17 4.65
N ALA A 123 -2.37 -12.23 4.27
CA ALA A 123 -2.57 -13.35 5.17
C ALA A 123 -1.20 -13.96 5.55
N PRO A 124 -0.93 -14.21 6.85
CA PRO A 124 0.20 -15.05 7.22
C PRO A 124 0.07 -16.40 6.52
N CYS A 125 1.19 -16.95 6.05
CA CYS A 125 1.20 -18.34 5.59
C CYS A 125 0.79 -19.22 6.77
N ARG A 126 -0.36 -19.91 6.67
CA ARG A 126 -0.73 -21.02 7.56
C ARG A 126 0.04 -22.27 7.17
#